data_AF-A0A165WXD1-F1
#
_entry.id   AF-A0A165WXD1-F1
#
_cell.length_a   1.000
_cell.length_b   1.000
_cell.length_c   1.000
_cell.angle_alpha   90.00
_cell.angle_beta   90.00
_cell.angle_gamma   90.00
#
_symmetry.space_group_name_H-M   'P 1'
#
loop_
_entity.id
_entity.type
_entity.pdbx_description
1 polymer ?
#
loop_
_entity_poly.entity_id
_entity_poly.type
_entity_poly.pdbx_seq_one_letter_code
_entity_poly.pdbx_strand_id
1 'polypeptide(L)'
;MALTPAYPNRQVFKIIRENQAVHFIDAFKRFLRTYLQPSSLSVHLDEHTVFDLYSQINLQHINPTSVGRADFRQSDVIRVHPAVFERDGRTLKEHGVFDTVRLLDPKTNRPGFLGTRVARVKALFTLPSQFGKYNEPLAYVEMFTEFRTRSATSKLYKISHSMDVIWYLPLGLVLIDNWTQPQCWRSAQTFTSIPT
;
A
#
# COMPACT_ATOMS: atom_id res chain seq x y z
N MET A 1 10.31 15.61 7.44
CA MET A 1 10.24 16.22 6.09
C MET A 1 8.82 16.06 5.58
N ALA A 2 8.25 17.10 4.98
CA ALA A 2 6.94 17.00 4.33
C ALA A 2 7.09 16.20 3.02
N LEU A 3 6.25 15.18 2.83
CA LEU A 3 6.18 14.44 1.57
C LEU A 3 5.53 15.37 0.53
N THR A 4 6.20 15.67 -0.58
CA THR A 4 5.59 16.42 -1.69
C THR A 4 4.76 15.47 -2.54
N PRO A 5 3.46 15.71 -2.73
CA PRO A 5 2.62 14.84 -3.56
C PRO A 5 3.02 14.96 -5.03
N ALA A 6 3.18 13.82 -5.68
CA ALA A 6 3.45 13.75 -7.11
C ALA A 6 2.19 14.06 -7.94
N TYR A 7 1.02 13.74 -7.39
CA TYR A 7 -0.27 14.02 -8.00
C TYR A 7 -1.17 14.73 -6.98
N PRO A 8 -1.02 16.06 -6.81
CA PRO A 8 -1.81 16.82 -5.85
C PRO A 8 -3.27 16.95 -6.30
N ASN A 9 -4.18 17.13 -5.32
CA ASN A 9 -5.60 17.42 -5.54
C ASN A 9 -6.31 16.45 -6.50
N ARG A 10 -5.99 15.16 -6.43
CA ARG A 10 -6.58 14.14 -7.31
C ARG A 10 -7.98 13.79 -6.85
N GLN A 11 -8.97 14.01 -7.71
CA GLN A 11 -10.35 13.62 -7.42
C GLN A 11 -10.49 12.08 -7.39
N VAL A 12 -11.32 11.58 -6.48
CA VAL A 12 -11.58 10.15 -6.28
C VAL A 12 -11.96 9.44 -7.57
N PHE A 13 -12.75 10.05 -8.45
CA PHE A 13 -13.10 9.43 -9.74
C PHE A 13 -11.86 9.09 -10.58
N LYS A 14 -10.83 9.96 -10.56
CA LYS A 14 -9.57 9.72 -11.26
C LYS A 14 -8.76 8.63 -10.58
N ILE A 15 -8.78 8.58 -9.25
CA ILE A 15 -8.11 7.51 -8.49
C ILE A 15 -8.72 6.15 -8.85
N ILE A 16 -10.05 6.05 -8.79
CA ILE A 16 -10.78 4.83 -9.14
C ILE A 16 -10.39 4.37 -10.54
N ARG A 17 -10.40 5.30 -11.50
CA ARG A 17 -10.17 5.00 -12.91
C ARG A 17 -8.71 4.68 -13.23
N GLU A 18 -7.80 5.56 -12.87
CA GLU A 18 -6.40 5.51 -13.31
C GLU A 18 -5.54 4.62 -12.43
N ASN A 19 -5.83 4.56 -11.13
CA ASN A 19 -5.20 3.64 -10.20
C ASN A 19 -5.89 2.27 -10.16
N GLN A 20 -6.95 2.07 -10.96
CA GLN A 20 -7.77 0.85 -10.96
C GLN A 20 -8.30 0.52 -9.55
N ALA A 21 -8.63 1.57 -8.78
CA ALA A 21 -9.00 1.48 -7.39
C ALA A 21 -10.52 1.42 -7.21
N VAL A 22 -11.15 0.41 -7.80
CA VAL A 22 -12.63 0.30 -7.93
C VAL A 22 -13.38 0.48 -6.62
N HIS A 23 -12.82 -0.02 -5.51
CA HIS A 23 -13.47 0.02 -4.20
C HIS A 23 -12.86 1.07 -3.26
N PHE A 24 -12.25 2.13 -3.81
CA PHE A 24 -11.59 3.16 -3.01
C PHE A 24 -12.53 3.78 -1.97
N ILE A 25 -13.72 4.25 -2.39
CA ILE A 25 -14.69 4.90 -1.49
C ILE A 25 -15.11 3.97 -0.34
N ASP A 26 -15.49 2.73 -0.66
CA ASP A 26 -16.00 1.77 0.33
C ASP A 26 -14.94 1.36 1.33
N ALA A 27 -13.74 1.06 0.84
CA ALA A 27 -12.63 0.74 1.70
C ALA A 27 -12.26 1.95 2.58
N PHE A 28 -12.35 3.18 2.06
CA PHE A 28 -11.95 4.37 2.81
C PHE A 28 -12.95 4.64 3.93
N LYS A 29 -14.24 4.55 3.64
CA LYS A 29 -15.30 4.57 4.67
C LYS A 29 -15.07 3.51 5.73
N ARG A 30 -14.69 2.29 5.35
CA ARG A 30 -14.35 1.23 6.30
C ARG A 30 -13.15 1.60 7.15
N PHE A 31 -12.08 2.16 6.57
CA PHE A 31 -10.93 2.65 7.30
C PHE A 31 -11.32 3.72 8.32
N LEU A 32 -12.08 4.75 7.90
CA LEU A 32 -12.56 5.81 8.79
C LEU A 32 -13.35 5.23 9.97
N ARG A 33 -14.26 4.29 9.73
CA ARG A 33 -15.06 3.61 10.78
C ARG A 33 -14.20 2.77 11.75
N THR A 34 -13.13 2.18 11.24
CA THR A 34 -12.33 1.20 12.01
C THR A 34 -11.27 1.90 12.86
N TYR A 35 -10.65 2.96 12.33
CA TYR A 35 -9.44 3.55 12.91
C TYR A 35 -9.61 5.00 13.36
N LEU A 36 -10.67 5.69 12.93
CA LEU A 36 -10.96 7.07 13.31
C LEU A 36 -12.30 7.18 14.05
N GLN A 37 -12.53 8.35 14.63
CA GLN A 37 -13.74 8.60 15.42
C GLN A 37 -14.99 8.76 14.53
N PRO A 38 -16.20 8.50 15.07
CA PRO A 38 -17.45 8.63 14.32
C PRO A 38 -17.69 10.03 13.71
N SER A 39 -17.12 11.08 14.30
CA SER A 39 -17.20 12.45 13.78
C SER A 39 -16.59 12.63 12.39
N SER A 40 -15.61 11.79 12.02
CA SER A 40 -15.01 11.76 10.67
C SER A 40 -15.96 11.20 9.60
N LEU A 41 -17.06 10.53 10.00
CA LEU A 41 -18.05 9.96 9.07
C LEU A 41 -19.10 10.96 8.61
N SER A 42 -19.20 12.10 9.30
CA SER A 42 -20.14 13.18 8.96
C SER A 42 -19.73 13.94 7.70
N VAL A 43 -18.46 13.81 7.28
CA VAL A 43 -17.91 14.50 6.11
C VAL A 43 -18.27 13.74 4.84
N HIS A 44 -18.80 14.47 3.87
CA HIS A 44 -19.21 13.91 2.59
C HIS A 44 -17.98 13.38 1.83
N LEU A 45 -17.98 12.07 1.55
CA LEU A 45 -17.01 11.41 0.68
C LEU A 45 -17.73 10.96 -0.59
N ASP A 46 -17.33 11.55 -1.70
CA ASP A 46 -17.86 11.33 -3.04
C ASP A 46 -16.74 11.20 -4.09
N GLU A 47 -17.12 11.11 -5.35
CA GLU A 47 -16.20 11.01 -6.49
C GLU A 47 -15.40 12.30 -6.77
N HIS A 48 -15.87 13.44 -6.28
CA HIS A 48 -15.24 14.75 -6.48
C HIS A 48 -14.28 15.13 -5.35
N THR A 49 -14.33 14.41 -4.23
CA THR A 49 -13.42 14.56 -3.11
C THR A 49 -11.97 14.42 -3.58
N VAL A 50 -11.09 15.29 -3.10
CA VAL A 50 -9.69 15.34 -3.52
C VAL A 50 -8.75 14.72 -2.50
N PHE A 51 -7.70 14.08 -3.02
CA PHE A 51 -6.61 13.49 -2.25
C PHE A 51 -5.27 13.86 -2.88
N ASP A 52 -4.26 14.04 -2.04
CA ASP A 52 -2.89 14.20 -2.47
C ASP A 52 -2.22 12.83 -2.58
N LEU A 53 -1.86 12.42 -3.81
CA LEU A 53 -1.21 11.13 -4.04
C LEU A 53 0.30 11.26 -4.19
N TYR A 54 1.00 10.24 -3.71
CA TYR A 54 2.45 10.07 -3.84
C TYR A 54 2.76 9.01 -4.88
N SER A 55 3.81 9.25 -5.68
CA SER A 55 4.29 8.29 -6.68
C SER A 55 5.14 7.18 -6.09
N GLN A 56 5.76 7.45 -4.94
CA GLN A 56 6.61 6.48 -4.28
C GLN A 56 6.77 6.77 -2.79
N ILE A 57 7.14 5.75 -2.04
CA ILE A 57 7.55 5.88 -0.64
C ILE A 57 8.72 4.96 -0.33
N ASN A 58 9.69 5.46 0.45
CA ASN A 58 10.79 4.63 0.95
C ASN A 58 10.39 4.01 2.28
N LEU A 59 10.51 2.70 2.35
CA LEU A 59 10.42 1.91 3.57
C LEU A 59 11.83 1.62 4.07
N GLN A 60 12.19 2.25 5.19
CA GLN A 60 13.42 1.93 5.90
C GLN A 60 13.17 0.80 6.89
N HIS A 61 14.01 -0.22 6.84
CA HIS A 61 13.90 -1.40 7.70
C HIS A 61 15.31 -1.97 7.97
N ILE A 62 15.54 -2.53 9.16
CA ILE A 62 16.78 -3.19 9.56
C ILE A 62 16.94 -4.55 8.85
N ASN A 63 18.02 -4.80 8.12
CA ASN A 63 18.22 -6.14 7.55
C ASN A 63 18.78 -7.13 8.60
N PRO A 64 18.01 -8.16 9.02
CA PRO A 64 18.45 -9.09 10.07
C PRO A 64 19.52 -10.09 9.61
N THR A 65 19.80 -10.20 8.31
CA THR A 65 20.83 -11.12 7.78
C THR A 65 22.25 -10.56 7.77
N SER A 66 22.45 -9.35 8.28
CA SER A 66 23.76 -8.72 8.44
C SER A 66 24.52 -9.32 9.63
N VAL A 67 24.88 -10.62 9.56
CA VAL A 67 25.71 -11.28 10.56
C VAL A 67 27.02 -10.50 10.71
N GLY A 68 27.17 -9.77 11.81
CA GLY A 68 28.37 -9.01 12.15
C GLY A 68 28.30 -7.48 12.01
N ARG A 69 27.20 -6.88 11.54
CA ARG A 69 27.00 -5.41 11.55
C ARG A 69 25.59 -5.07 12.04
N ALA A 70 25.49 -4.66 13.29
CA ALA A 70 24.23 -4.51 14.04
C ALA A 70 23.24 -3.46 13.50
N ASP A 71 23.57 -2.66 12.48
CA ASP A 71 22.77 -1.46 12.15
C ASP A 71 22.58 -1.19 10.64
N PHE A 72 22.65 -2.19 9.76
CA PHE A 72 22.43 -1.93 8.34
C PHE A 72 20.94 -1.65 8.04
N ARG A 73 20.62 -0.36 7.90
CA ARG A 73 19.31 0.10 7.43
C ARG A 73 19.22 -0.13 5.93
N GLN A 74 18.33 -1.02 5.53
CA GLN A 74 17.94 -1.20 4.15
C GLN A 74 16.76 -0.29 3.83
N SER A 75 16.79 0.30 2.63
CA SER A 75 15.70 1.09 2.09
C SER A 75 15.13 0.38 0.88
N ASP A 76 13.86 0.05 0.95
CA ASP A 76 13.10 -0.43 -0.20
C ASP A 76 12.12 0.65 -0.65
N VAL A 77 11.79 0.67 -1.93
CA VAL A 77 10.91 1.70 -2.52
C VAL A 77 9.64 1.02 -3.01
N ILE A 78 8.47 1.53 -2.59
CA ILE A 78 7.18 1.20 -3.21
C ILE A 78 6.87 2.28 -4.22
N ARG A 79 6.57 1.88 -5.45
CA ARG A 79 6.15 2.77 -6.54
C ARG A 79 4.69 2.54 -6.90
N VAL A 80 4.02 3.65 -7.19
CA VAL A 80 2.64 3.73 -7.63
C VAL A 80 2.52 4.83 -8.66
N HIS A 81 2.32 4.43 -9.91
CA HIS A 81 2.04 5.34 -11.01
C HIS A 81 0.66 5.05 -11.59
N PRO A 82 -0.25 6.04 -11.63
CA PRO A 82 -1.55 5.88 -12.26
C PRO A 82 -1.41 5.65 -13.76
N ALA A 83 -2.40 5.00 -14.35
CA ALA A 83 -2.53 4.90 -15.80
C ALA A 83 -2.74 6.29 -16.42
N VAL A 84 -2.13 6.54 -17.58
CA VAL A 84 -2.31 7.77 -18.33
C VAL A 84 -3.23 7.50 -19.51
N PHE A 85 -4.28 8.31 -19.63
CA PHE A 85 -5.21 8.27 -20.76
C PHE A 85 -4.92 9.43 -21.71
N GLU A 86 -5.28 9.27 -22.98
CA GLU A 86 -5.25 10.36 -23.96
C GLU A 86 -6.25 11.48 -23.61
N ARG A 87 -6.20 12.58 -24.37
CA ARG A 87 -7.12 13.73 -24.18
C ARG A 87 -8.59 13.35 -24.33
N ASP A 88 -8.88 12.32 -25.12
CA ASP A 88 -10.23 11.78 -25.28
C ASP A 88 -10.79 11.14 -24.00
N GLY A 89 -9.91 10.88 -23.02
CA GLY A 89 -10.27 10.22 -21.77
C GLY A 89 -10.90 8.85 -22.02
N ARG A 90 -10.53 8.11 -23.06
CA ARG A 90 -11.00 6.75 -23.35
C ARG A 90 -9.85 5.85 -23.76
N THR A 91 -8.94 6.37 -24.57
CA THR A 91 -7.80 5.64 -25.07
C THR A 91 -6.70 5.61 -24.00
N LEU A 92 -6.26 4.40 -23.66
CA LEU A 92 -5.16 4.20 -22.72
C LEU A 92 -3.85 4.51 -23.43
N LYS A 93 -3.09 5.50 -22.91
CA LYS A 93 -1.79 5.88 -23.43
C LYS A 93 -0.67 5.10 -22.74
N GLU A 94 -0.72 5.02 -21.42
CA GLU A 94 0.30 4.34 -20.60
C GLU A 94 -0.37 3.54 -19.48
N HIS A 95 0.08 2.29 -19.29
CA HIS A 95 -0.40 1.45 -18.20
C HIS A 95 0.12 1.95 -16.85
N GLY A 96 -0.71 1.82 -15.81
CA GLY A 96 -0.28 2.11 -14.44
C GLY A 96 0.76 1.11 -13.94
N VAL A 97 1.68 1.57 -13.10
CA VAL A 97 2.73 0.76 -12.46
C VAL A 97 2.40 0.65 -10.97
N PHE A 98 2.25 -0.57 -10.48
CA PHE A 98 1.79 -0.83 -9.12
C PHE A 98 2.64 -1.93 -8.49
N ASP A 99 3.47 -1.56 -7.53
CA ASP A 99 4.32 -2.53 -6.84
C ASP A 99 3.50 -3.48 -5.96
N THR A 100 4.00 -4.71 -5.84
CA THR A 100 3.44 -5.73 -4.96
C THR A 100 4.26 -5.84 -3.69
N VAL A 101 3.56 -5.94 -2.57
CA VAL A 101 4.14 -5.99 -1.23
C VAL A 101 3.64 -7.22 -0.49
N ARG A 102 4.43 -7.68 0.47
CA ARG A 102 4.06 -8.79 1.34
C ARG A 102 3.54 -8.24 2.66
N LEU A 103 2.43 -8.80 3.10
CA LEU A 103 1.77 -8.42 4.33
C LEU A 103 2.03 -9.48 5.39
N LEU A 104 2.51 -9.02 6.54
CA LEU A 104 2.63 -9.85 7.73
C LEU A 104 1.27 -9.88 8.42
N ASP A 105 0.68 -11.07 8.56
CA ASP A 105 -0.41 -11.23 9.52
C ASP A 105 0.21 -11.45 10.91
N PRO A 106 0.05 -10.51 11.86
CA PRO A 106 0.62 -10.62 13.20
C PRO A 106 0.12 -11.85 13.96
N LYS A 107 -0.98 -12.48 13.53
CA LYS A 107 -1.52 -13.71 14.14
C LYS A 107 -0.81 -14.97 13.65
N THR A 108 -0.24 -14.94 12.45
CA THR A 108 0.46 -16.09 11.87
C THR A 108 1.96 -15.87 11.98
N ASN A 109 2.54 -16.17 13.14
CA ASN A 109 3.99 -16.19 13.35
C ASN A 109 4.64 -17.41 12.65
N ARG A 110 4.34 -17.62 11.37
CA ARG A 110 4.89 -18.71 10.57
C ARG A 110 6.10 -18.22 9.78
N PRO A 111 7.24 -18.93 9.83
CA PRO A 111 8.38 -18.61 8.99
C PRO A 111 8.06 -18.87 7.51
N GLY A 112 8.60 -18.03 6.63
CA GLY A 112 8.44 -18.15 5.18
C GLY A 112 7.09 -17.67 4.63
N PHE A 113 6.81 -17.96 3.36
CA PHE A 113 5.64 -17.44 2.63
C PHE A 113 4.28 -17.97 3.12
N LEU A 114 4.27 -19.12 3.78
CA LEU A 114 3.05 -19.80 4.18
C LEU A 114 2.28 -19.00 5.24
N GLY A 115 1.03 -18.68 4.94
CA GLY A 115 0.17 -17.86 5.81
C GLY A 115 0.38 -16.35 5.65
N THR A 116 1.29 -15.91 4.78
CA THR A 116 1.38 -14.48 4.41
C THR A 116 0.51 -14.16 3.19
N ARG A 117 0.07 -12.90 3.11
CA ARG A 117 -0.68 -12.38 1.96
C ARG A 117 0.19 -11.45 1.14
N VAL A 118 -0.12 -11.38 -0.15
CA VAL A 118 0.43 -10.36 -1.04
C VAL A 118 -0.66 -9.34 -1.31
N ALA A 119 -0.22 -8.11 -1.45
CA ALA A 119 -1.06 -7.00 -1.85
C ALA A 119 -0.39 -6.23 -2.98
N ARG A 120 -1.18 -5.68 -3.88
CA ARG A 120 -0.72 -4.70 -4.87
C ARG A 120 -1.08 -3.31 -4.38
N VAL A 121 -0.09 -2.44 -4.30
CA VAL A 121 -0.30 -1.06 -3.85
C VAL A 121 -0.81 -0.24 -5.02
N LYS A 122 -2.01 0.30 -4.88
CA LYS A 122 -2.73 0.98 -5.96
C LYS A 122 -2.73 2.50 -5.77
N ALA A 123 -2.73 3.00 -4.54
CA ALA A 123 -2.58 4.43 -4.24
C ALA A 123 -1.80 4.64 -2.94
N LEU A 124 -0.97 5.68 -2.89
CA LEU A 124 -0.29 6.17 -1.69
C LEU A 124 -0.75 7.59 -1.44
N PHE A 125 -1.19 7.93 -0.23
CA PHE A 125 -1.75 9.25 0.08
C PHE A 125 -1.69 9.55 1.57
N THR A 126 -1.86 10.82 1.94
CA THR A 126 -2.03 11.24 3.34
C THR A 126 -3.51 11.45 3.61
N LEU A 127 -3.94 11.22 4.86
CA LEU A 127 -5.33 11.46 5.22
C LEU A 127 -5.68 12.94 4.98
N PRO A 128 -6.67 13.26 4.13
CA PRO A 128 -7.09 14.64 3.96
C PRO A 128 -7.62 15.19 5.28
N SER A 129 -7.24 16.43 5.60
CA SER A 129 -7.49 17.03 6.93
C SER A 129 -8.96 17.11 7.30
N GLN A 130 -9.86 17.18 6.32
CA GLN A 130 -11.31 17.16 6.54
C GLN A 130 -11.79 15.85 7.19
N PHE A 131 -11.09 14.74 6.98
CA PHE A 131 -11.43 13.44 7.59
C PHE A 131 -10.73 13.19 8.94
N GLY A 132 -9.96 14.16 9.43
CA GLY A 132 -9.26 14.10 10.70
C GLY A 132 -7.74 14.21 10.55
N LYS A 133 -7.02 13.78 11.59
CA LYS A 133 -5.55 13.73 11.59
C LYS A 133 -5.07 12.29 11.66
N TYR A 134 -4.15 11.94 10.77
CA TYR A 134 -3.45 10.66 10.80
C TYR A 134 -1.99 10.92 10.43
N ASN A 135 -1.07 10.46 11.28
CA ASN A 135 0.34 10.87 11.20
C ASN A 135 1.14 10.06 10.18
N GLU A 136 0.57 8.98 9.65
CA GLU A 136 1.25 8.10 8.72
C GLU A 136 0.63 8.18 7.32
N PRO A 137 1.42 8.01 6.26
CA PRO A 137 0.89 7.81 4.92
C PRO A 137 0.10 6.49 4.86
N LEU A 138 -0.97 6.52 4.07
CA LEU A 138 -1.90 5.42 3.86
C LEU A 138 -1.69 4.82 2.47
N ALA A 139 -1.79 3.51 2.40
CA ALA A 139 -1.79 2.77 1.15
C ALA A 139 -3.18 2.17 0.90
N TYR A 140 -3.79 2.47 -0.26
CA TYR A 140 -4.89 1.68 -0.78
C TYR A 140 -4.30 0.46 -1.48
N VAL A 141 -4.67 -0.72 -0.99
CA VAL A 141 -4.13 -1.97 -1.50
C VAL A 141 -5.20 -2.92 -1.98
N GLU A 142 -4.87 -3.60 -3.07
CA GLU A 142 -5.65 -4.70 -3.60
C GLU A 142 -5.05 -6.02 -3.13
N MET A 143 -5.83 -6.82 -2.39
CA MET A 143 -5.33 -8.04 -1.77
C MET A 143 -5.43 -9.24 -2.71
N PHE A 144 -4.42 -10.11 -2.66
CA PHE A 144 -4.48 -11.45 -3.21
C PHE A 144 -4.75 -12.48 -2.12
N THR A 145 -5.14 -13.68 -2.53
CA THR A 145 -5.26 -14.83 -1.63
C THR A 145 -3.92 -15.18 -1.01
N GLU A 146 -3.97 -15.76 0.19
CA GLU A 146 -2.80 -16.31 0.87
C GLU A 146 -2.04 -17.33 0.01
N PHE A 147 -0.74 -17.41 0.24
CA PHE A 147 0.07 -18.50 -0.27
C PHE A 147 -0.32 -19.81 0.44
N ARG A 148 -1.09 -20.65 -0.26
CA ARG A 148 -1.56 -21.95 0.28
C ARG A 148 -0.68 -23.12 -0.13
N THR A 149 -0.51 -23.33 -1.43
CA THR A 149 0.16 -24.53 -1.95
C THR A 149 1.17 -24.14 -3.02
N ARG A 150 2.38 -24.67 -2.88
CA ARG A 150 3.43 -24.55 -3.88
C ARG A 150 3.20 -25.58 -4.97
N SER A 151 3.21 -25.17 -6.23
CA SER A 151 3.14 -26.10 -7.36
C SER A 151 4.33 -27.06 -7.31
N ALA A 152 4.05 -28.37 -7.41
CA ALA A 152 5.08 -29.40 -7.37
C ALA A 152 6.05 -29.28 -8.57
N THR A 153 5.54 -28.83 -9.72
CA THR A 153 6.26 -28.73 -10.99
C THR A 153 7.03 -27.42 -11.11
N SER A 154 6.35 -26.28 -11.00
CA SER A 154 7.00 -24.97 -11.21
C SER A 154 7.71 -24.44 -9.97
N LYS A 155 7.46 -25.04 -8.80
CA LYS A 155 7.91 -24.52 -7.50
C LYS A 155 7.44 -23.08 -7.23
N LEU A 156 6.43 -22.60 -7.95
CA LEU A 156 5.79 -21.30 -7.72
C LEU A 156 4.54 -21.45 -6.86
N TYR A 157 4.17 -20.41 -6.12
CA TYR A 157 2.88 -20.35 -5.45
C TYR A 157 1.83 -19.72 -6.38
N LYS A 158 0.65 -20.31 -6.44
CA LYS A 158 -0.50 -19.70 -7.13
C LYS A 158 -1.28 -18.84 -6.15
N ILE A 159 -1.50 -17.58 -6.53
CA ILE A 159 -2.40 -16.65 -5.84
C ILE A 159 -3.48 -16.20 -6.81
N SER A 160 -4.66 -15.87 -6.30
CA SER A 160 -5.75 -15.26 -7.05
C SER A 160 -6.19 -13.96 -6.40
N HIS A 161 -6.94 -13.13 -7.12
CA HIS A 161 -7.57 -11.96 -6.51
C HIS A 161 -8.46 -12.38 -5.36
N SER A 162 -8.36 -11.68 -4.23
CA SER A 162 -9.28 -11.84 -3.12
C SER A 162 -10.43 -10.87 -3.32
N MET A 163 -11.64 -11.37 -3.60
CA MET A 163 -12.83 -10.52 -3.73
C MET A 163 -13.29 -9.90 -2.41
N ASP A 164 -12.88 -10.49 -1.28
CA ASP A 164 -13.49 -10.19 0.03
C ASP A 164 -12.81 -9.06 0.81
N VAL A 165 -11.64 -8.58 0.39
CA VAL A 165 -10.76 -7.88 1.32
C VAL A 165 -9.92 -6.79 0.62
N ILE A 166 -10.36 -5.54 0.72
CA ILE A 166 -9.57 -4.36 0.35
C ILE A 166 -9.40 -3.53 1.62
N TRP A 167 -8.16 -3.15 1.93
CA TRP A 167 -7.82 -2.42 3.14
C TRP A 167 -7.04 -1.16 2.81
N TYR A 168 -7.13 -0.20 3.74
CA TYR A 168 -6.10 0.80 3.92
C TYR A 168 -5.16 0.28 4.97
N LEU A 169 -3.88 0.20 4.61
CA LEU A 169 -2.85 -0.18 5.55
C LEU A 169 -2.06 1.07 5.94
N PRO A 170 -1.84 1.28 7.24
CA PRO A 170 -0.70 2.08 7.68
C PRO A 170 0.53 1.40 7.07
N LEU A 171 1.37 2.18 6.39
CA LEU A 171 2.56 1.62 5.75
C LEU A 171 3.51 0.93 6.76
N GLY A 172 3.37 1.26 8.05
CA GLY A 172 3.92 0.54 9.20
C GLY A 172 3.75 -0.99 9.18
N LEU A 173 2.74 -1.49 8.46
CA LEU A 173 2.38 -2.91 8.37
C LEU A 173 2.75 -3.55 7.02
N VAL A 174 3.46 -2.82 6.15
CA VAL A 174 3.85 -3.26 4.82
C VAL A 174 5.33 -3.64 4.82
N LEU A 175 5.66 -4.84 4.32
CA LEU A 175 7.04 -5.28 4.09
C LEU A 175 7.28 -5.47 2.59
N ILE A 176 8.49 -5.13 2.15
CA ILE A 176 8.99 -5.47 0.81
C ILE A 176 9.95 -6.64 1.00
N ASP A 177 9.78 -7.69 0.18
CA ASP A 177 10.58 -8.90 0.32
C ASP A 177 12.03 -8.61 -0.04
N ASN A 178 12.91 -8.65 0.96
CA ASN A 178 14.29 -9.06 0.78
C ASN A 178 14.43 -10.51 1.23
N TRP A 179 15.01 -11.33 0.35
CA TRP A 179 15.13 -12.76 0.55
C TRP A 179 15.85 -13.06 1.87
N THR A 180 15.28 -14.00 2.63
CA THR A 180 15.72 -14.63 3.90
C THR A 180 15.26 -13.98 5.22
N GLN A 181 14.54 -14.78 6.02
CA GLN A 181 14.04 -14.50 7.39
C GLN A 181 15.01 -15.09 8.44
N PRO A 182 15.12 -14.52 9.67
CA PRO A 182 14.14 -14.79 10.73
C PRO A 182 13.72 -13.58 11.61
N GLN A 183 12.74 -13.90 12.46
CA GLN A 183 11.95 -13.16 13.44
C GLN A 183 12.66 -12.09 14.30
N CYS A 184 12.35 -10.80 14.10
CA CYS A 184 12.33 -9.76 15.16
C CYS A 184 11.84 -8.40 14.61
N TRP A 185 10.52 -8.17 14.52
CA TRP A 185 10.02 -6.85 14.10
C TRP A 185 8.96 -6.31 15.05
N ARG A 186 9.46 -5.64 16.10
CA ARG A 186 8.82 -4.49 16.75
C ARG A 186 9.88 -3.40 16.83
N SER A 187 10.00 -2.54 15.82
CA SER A 187 10.45 -1.14 16.01
C SER A 187 10.64 -0.38 14.69
N ALA A 188 10.13 0.86 14.73
CA ALA A 188 10.57 2.06 14.02
C ALA A 188 10.77 1.98 12.49
N GLN A 189 9.66 2.03 11.75
CA GLN A 189 9.72 2.49 10.36
C GLN A 189 9.79 4.03 10.34
N THR A 190 10.74 4.59 9.59
CA THR A 190 10.82 6.03 9.33
C THR A 190 10.60 6.27 7.84
N PHE A 191 9.54 7.00 7.49
CA PHE A 191 9.18 7.31 6.10
C PHE A 191 9.94 8.55 5.62
N THR A 192 10.60 8.46 4.47
CA THR A 192 11.29 9.60 3.83
C THR A 192 11.03 9.60 2.32
N SER A 193 10.66 10.74 1.74
CA SER A 193 10.52 10.91 0.29
C SER A 193 11.85 11.27 -0.37
N ILE A 194 12.07 10.79 -1.60
CA ILE A 194 13.16 11.23 -2.48
C ILE A 194 12.65 12.44 -3.30
N PRO A 195 13.36 13.58 -3.32
CA PRO A 195 13.10 14.63 -4.29
C PRO A 195 13.51 14.14 -5.69
N THR A 196 12.61 14.29 -6.67
CA THR A 196 12.93 14.17 -8.11
C THR A 196 13.85 15.29 -8.57
#